data_AF-A0A166UHF9-F1
#
_entry.id   AF-A0A166UHF9-F1
#
_cell.length_a   1.000
_cell.length_b   1.000
_cell.length_c   1.000
_cell.angle_alpha   90.00
_cell.angle_beta   90.00
_cell.angle_gamma   90.00
#
_symmetry.space_group_name_H-M   'P 1'
#
loop_
_entity.id
_entity.type
_entity.pdbx_description
1 polymer ?
#
loop_
_entity_poly.entity_id
_entity_poly.type
_entity_poly.pdbx_seq_one_letter_code
_entity_poly.pdbx_strand_id
1 'polypeptide(L)'
;MSSFEEQLTQVEERLNKQEWLGATFGSVLGAVISILLWLQVYIVNPKLGALMIPVSGVLVGLFVRLFGRGYYEWFSTIACMVYASTVLVAWLMDIIIGGHVTLLILAGLFFAGGWSANYVAKLKMPIVLEAAFEHLQSEGEYPKKGTSVKGVTTVICATTLGFALSYGAAFMMAAVYHQLQTEQQAPTAQSERLAAQSKEIEVTAEALSQYTTTQALLYAHAYFSGYKFNTLGSYTRGFPRSIHKSQMILEYLMKERGDIRAQFILGVLLQGSRGERLVNTAAEQGDHYAALYQALYAGCQQDSETGDRILNAIYPLVEESAIKSEIESVRSYGYEPVCNEISEAHFPHSFVRGYIELLR
;
A
#
# COMPACT_ATOMS: atom_id res chain seq x y z
N MET A 1 -39.91 14.86 -55.73
CA MET A 1 -39.55 13.50 -55.29
C MET A 1 -38.50 13.01 -56.25
N SER A 2 -37.30 12.64 -55.78
CA SER A 2 -36.32 11.93 -56.61
C SER A 2 -36.92 10.62 -57.10
N SER A 3 -36.55 10.17 -58.30
CA SER A 3 -37.00 8.86 -58.80
C SER A 3 -36.42 7.74 -57.92
N PHE A 4 -37.08 6.59 -57.85
CA PHE A 4 -36.57 5.44 -57.09
C PHE A 4 -35.18 5.00 -57.59
N GLU A 5 -34.94 5.13 -58.90
CA GLU A 5 -33.63 4.86 -59.52
C GLU A 5 -32.55 5.85 -59.04
N GLU A 6 -32.87 7.13 -58.91
CA GLU A 6 -31.96 8.12 -58.33
C GLU A 6 -31.68 7.85 -56.84
N GLN A 7 -32.65 7.32 -56.10
CA GLN A 7 -32.46 6.88 -54.72
C GLN A 7 -31.53 5.66 -54.64
N LEU A 8 -31.65 4.69 -55.55
CA LEU A 8 -30.75 3.53 -55.63
C LEU A 8 -29.30 3.95 -55.86
N THR A 9 -29.04 4.84 -56.83
CA THR A 9 -27.68 5.33 -57.10
C THR A 9 -27.09 6.06 -55.90
N GLN A 10 -27.90 6.85 -55.18
CA GLN A 10 -27.45 7.52 -53.94
C GLN A 10 -27.14 6.54 -52.81
N VAL A 11 -27.89 5.44 -52.70
CA VAL A 11 -27.59 4.38 -51.73
C VAL A 11 -26.27 3.70 -52.09
N GLU A 12 -26.11 3.30 -53.33
CA GLU A 12 -24.91 2.63 -53.82
C GLU A 12 -23.64 3.48 -53.64
N GLU A 13 -23.69 4.78 -53.95
CA GLU A 13 -22.56 5.69 -53.71
C GLU A 13 -22.18 5.76 -52.22
N ARG A 14 -23.16 5.71 -51.31
CA ARG A 14 -22.93 5.69 -49.86
C ARG A 14 -22.38 4.34 -49.39
N LEU A 15 -22.79 3.24 -50.01
CA LEU A 15 -22.28 1.90 -49.70
C LEU A 15 -20.83 1.73 -50.19
N ASN A 16 -20.48 2.30 -51.34
CA ASN A 16 -19.12 2.29 -51.88
C ASN A 16 -18.14 3.14 -51.07
N LYS A 17 -18.62 4.14 -50.31
CA LYS A 17 -17.80 4.96 -49.40
C LYS A 17 -17.49 4.28 -48.05
N GLN A 18 -17.92 3.03 -47.85
CA GLN A 18 -17.66 2.32 -46.60
C GLN A 18 -16.27 1.69 -46.58
N GLU A 19 -15.56 1.85 -45.46
CA GLU A 19 -14.19 1.38 -45.32
C GLU A 19 -14.08 0.30 -44.23
N TRP A 20 -14.00 -0.97 -44.65
CA TRP A 20 -13.83 -2.12 -43.75
C TRP A 20 -12.50 -2.08 -42.98
N LEU A 21 -11.43 -1.68 -43.66
CA LEU A 21 -10.12 -1.46 -43.03
C LEU A 21 -10.17 -0.26 -42.07
N GLY A 22 -10.84 0.83 -42.47
CA GLY A 22 -11.06 1.99 -41.60
C GLY A 22 -11.77 1.61 -40.31
N ALA A 23 -12.85 0.83 -40.38
CA ALA A 23 -13.54 0.31 -39.19
C ALA A 23 -12.64 -0.57 -38.30
N THR A 24 -11.79 -1.39 -38.90
CA THR A 24 -10.85 -2.26 -38.18
C THR A 24 -9.84 -1.41 -37.40
N PHE A 25 -9.12 -0.52 -38.08
CA PHE A 25 -8.16 0.37 -37.42
C PHE A 25 -8.83 1.29 -36.39
N GLY A 26 -10.00 1.82 -36.71
CA GLY A 26 -10.81 2.62 -35.78
C GLY A 26 -11.14 1.83 -34.51
N SER A 27 -11.64 0.60 -34.64
CA SER A 27 -11.99 -0.23 -33.49
C SER A 27 -10.78 -0.51 -32.58
N VAL A 28 -9.63 -0.84 -33.18
CA VAL A 28 -8.39 -1.14 -32.48
C VAL A 28 -7.87 0.09 -31.74
N LEU A 29 -7.85 1.24 -32.42
CA LEU A 29 -7.43 2.51 -31.82
C LEU A 29 -8.36 2.91 -30.66
N GLY A 30 -9.67 2.76 -30.84
CA GLY A 30 -10.67 2.99 -29.81
C GLY A 30 -10.47 2.08 -28.59
N ALA A 31 -10.13 0.80 -28.81
CA ALA A 31 -9.84 -0.15 -27.75
C ALA A 31 -8.58 0.23 -26.94
N VAL A 32 -7.49 0.58 -27.63
CA VAL A 32 -6.23 1.03 -26.99
C VAL A 32 -6.44 2.31 -26.18
N ILE A 33 -7.12 3.31 -26.74
CA ILE A 33 -7.42 4.55 -26.02
C ILE A 33 -8.32 4.25 -24.81
N SER A 34 -9.32 3.40 -25.00
CA SER A 34 -10.23 3.04 -23.92
C SER A 34 -9.54 2.34 -22.75
N ILE A 35 -8.63 1.39 -23.01
CA ILE A 35 -7.94 0.67 -21.94
C ILE A 35 -6.94 1.55 -21.20
N LEU A 36 -6.26 2.46 -21.91
CA LEU A 36 -5.34 3.43 -21.28
C LEU A 36 -6.09 4.40 -20.37
N LEU A 37 -7.24 4.93 -20.83
CA LEU A 37 -8.11 5.76 -20.00
C LEU A 37 -8.64 4.99 -18.79
N TRP A 38 -9.02 3.73 -18.99
CA TRP A 38 -9.51 2.87 -17.91
C TRP A 38 -8.45 2.66 -16.84
N LEU A 39 -7.22 2.31 -17.24
CA LEU A 39 -6.09 2.17 -16.33
C LEU A 39 -5.81 3.47 -15.56
N GLN A 40 -5.84 4.62 -16.24
CA GLN A 40 -5.65 5.92 -15.59
C GLN A 40 -6.74 6.21 -14.55
N VAL A 41 -8.00 5.95 -14.88
CA VAL A 41 -9.13 6.10 -13.95
C VAL A 41 -8.97 5.18 -12.75
N TYR A 42 -8.55 3.93 -12.99
CA TYR A 42 -8.34 2.95 -11.93
C TYR A 42 -7.23 3.37 -10.96
N ILE A 43 -6.11 3.89 -11.46
CA ILE A 43 -5.00 4.39 -10.64
C ILE A 43 -5.46 5.56 -9.76
N VAL A 44 -6.25 6.48 -10.31
CA VAL A 44 -6.72 7.66 -9.56
C VAL A 44 -7.81 7.30 -8.56
N ASN A 45 -8.79 6.50 -8.96
CA ASN A 45 -9.87 6.05 -8.11
C ASN A 45 -10.41 4.68 -8.57
N PRO A 46 -10.00 3.58 -7.90
CA PRO A 46 -10.32 2.23 -8.34
C PRO A 46 -11.82 1.91 -8.24
N LYS A 47 -12.59 2.68 -7.46
CA LYS A 47 -14.06 2.55 -7.38
C LYS A 47 -14.77 2.95 -8.67
N LEU A 48 -14.14 3.80 -9.49
CA LEU A 48 -14.70 4.25 -10.77
C LEU A 48 -14.40 3.30 -11.94
N GLY A 49 -13.57 2.26 -11.72
CA GLY A 49 -13.19 1.31 -12.77
C GLY A 49 -14.40 0.63 -13.44
N ALA A 50 -15.42 0.24 -12.67
CA ALA A 50 -16.62 -0.40 -13.22
C ALA A 50 -17.42 0.54 -14.16
N LEU A 51 -17.38 1.86 -13.95
CA LEU A 51 -18.08 2.82 -14.82
C LEU A 51 -17.43 2.92 -16.22
N MET A 52 -16.17 2.52 -16.35
CA MET A 52 -15.48 2.50 -17.64
C MET A 52 -15.99 1.39 -18.57
N ILE A 53 -16.71 0.39 -18.05
CA ILE A 53 -17.33 -0.67 -18.85
C ILE A 53 -18.25 -0.07 -19.93
N PRO A 54 -19.36 0.65 -19.61
CA PRO A 54 -20.20 1.24 -20.65
C PRO A 54 -19.50 2.33 -21.47
N VAL A 55 -18.59 3.11 -20.85
CA VAL A 55 -17.83 4.17 -21.53
C VAL A 55 -16.96 3.60 -22.65
N SER A 56 -16.31 2.46 -22.40
CA SER A 56 -15.47 1.78 -23.39
C SER A 56 -16.28 1.34 -24.62
N GLY A 57 -17.50 0.85 -24.41
CA GLY A 57 -18.42 0.51 -25.51
C GLY A 57 -18.76 1.72 -26.37
N VAL A 58 -19.04 2.88 -25.77
CA VAL A 58 -19.28 4.14 -26.50
C VAL A 58 -18.04 4.56 -27.29
N LEU A 59 -16.86 4.54 -26.68
CA LEU A 59 -15.60 4.92 -27.34
C LEU A 59 -15.32 4.03 -28.55
N VAL A 60 -15.29 2.71 -28.37
CA VAL A 60 -15.05 1.77 -29.47
C VAL A 60 -16.09 1.97 -30.59
N GLY A 61 -17.37 2.14 -30.24
CA GLY A 61 -18.43 2.42 -31.21
C GLY A 61 -18.22 3.72 -31.99
N LEU A 62 -17.84 4.82 -31.32
CA LEU A 62 -17.57 6.11 -31.97
C LEU A 62 -16.45 5.99 -32.99
N PHE A 63 -15.34 5.33 -32.62
CA PHE A 63 -14.22 5.16 -33.53
C PHE A 63 -14.58 4.28 -34.74
N VAL A 64 -15.31 3.18 -34.54
CA VAL A 64 -15.81 2.36 -35.67
C VAL A 64 -16.67 3.20 -36.61
N ARG A 65 -17.54 4.06 -36.07
CA ARG A 65 -18.39 4.94 -36.89
C ARG A 65 -17.58 5.98 -37.68
N LEU A 66 -16.64 6.66 -37.03
CA LEU A 66 -15.85 7.73 -37.64
C LEU A 66 -14.98 7.23 -38.79
N PHE A 67 -14.32 6.09 -38.58
CA PHE A 67 -13.37 5.54 -39.55
C PHE A 67 -14.01 4.55 -40.53
N GLY A 68 -15.06 3.83 -40.14
CA GLY A 68 -15.72 2.86 -41.00
C GLY A 68 -16.82 3.43 -41.89
N ARG A 69 -17.53 4.47 -41.41
CA ARG A 69 -18.70 5.09 -42.07
C ARG A 69 -19.76 4.08 -42.53
N GLY A 70 -19.84 2.96 -41.82
CA GLY A 70 -20.60 1.78 -42.22
C GLY A 70 -22.08 1.86 -41.89
N TYR A 71 -22.91 1.38 -42.81
CA TYR A 71 -24.35 1.21 -42.63
C TYR A 71 -24.73 -0.26 -42.34
N TYR A 72 -23.83 -1.23 -42.61
CA TYR A 72 -24.07 -2.65 -42.36
C TYR A 72 -24.01 -3.03 -40.88
N GLU A 73 -24.72 -4.10 -40.51
CA GLU A 73 -24.71 -4.67 -39.15
C GLU A 73 -23.33 -5.21 -38.73
N TRP A 74 -22.47 -5.52 -39.71
CA TRP A 74 -21.10 -5.98 -39.44
C TRP A 74 -20.25 -4.94 -38.70
N PHE A 75 -20.46 -3.64 -38.94
CA PHE A 75 -19.73 -2.58 -38.22
C PHE A 75 -20.10 -2.56 -36.74
N SER A 76 -21.38 -2.76 -36.42
CA SER A 76 -21.80 -2.99 -35.03
C SER A 76 -21.16 -4.25 -34.45
N THR A 77 -21.06 -5.33 -35.23
CA THR A 77 -20.51 -6.60 -34.75
C THR A 77 -19.01 -6.46 -34.43
N ILE A 78 -18.25 -5.74 -35.27
CA ILE A 78 -16.85 -5.37 -35.01
C ILE A 78 -16.75 -4.62 -33.68
N ALA A 79 -17.54 -3.55 -33.51
CA ALA A 79 -17.51 -2.75 -32.29
C ALA A 79 -17.83 -3.57 -31.03
N CYS A 80 -18.86 -4.42 -31.07
CA CYS A 80 -19.24 -5.25 -29.92
C CYS A 80 -18.18 -6.29 -29.57
N MET A 81 -17.57 -6.95 -30.55
CA MET A 81 -16.55 -7.98 -30.30
C MET A 81 -15.25 -7.36 -29.77
N VAL A 82 -14.83 -6.23 -30.33
CA VAL A 82 -13.65 -5.47 -29.86
C VAL A 82 -13.89 -4.88 -28.47
N TYR A 83 -15.10 -4.40 -28.19
CA TYR A 83 -15.49 -3.99 -26.84
C TYR A 83 -15.39 -5.17 -25.86
N ALA A 84 -15.96 -6.33 -26.20
CA ALA A 84 -15.91 -7.50 -25.34
C ALA A 84 -14.47 -7.96 -25.07
N SER A 85 -13.60 -7.93 -26.08
CA SER A 85 -12.18 -8.24 -25.90
C SER A 85 -11.45 -7.20 -25.05
N THR A 86 -11.81 -5.92 -25.15
CA THR A 86 -11.26 -4.84 -24.31
C THR A 86 -11.65 -5.02 -22.84
N VAL A 87 -12.91 -5.36 -22.56
CA VAL A 87 -13.37 -5.69 -21.21
C VAL A 87 -12.66 -6.94 -20.68
N LEU A 88 -12.45 -7.95 -21.52
CA LEU A 88 -11.68 -9.14 -21.14
C LEU A 88 -10.23 -8.77 -20.77
N VAL A 89 -9.57 -7.88 -21.51
CA VAL A 89 -8.25 -7.37 -21.15
C VAL A 89 -8.28 -6.65 -19.80
N ALA A 90 -9.27 -5.79 -19.55
CA ALA A 90 -9.42 -5.11 -18.27
C ALA A 90 -9.61 -6.10 -17.12
N TRP A 91 -10.34 -7.21 -17.36
CA TRP A 91 -10.53 -8.29 -16.40
C TRP A 91 -9.23 -9.04 -16.11
N LEU A 92 -8.48 -9.40 -17.15
CA LEU A 92 -7.21 -10.12 -17.01
C LEU A 92 -6.16 -9.29 -16.27
N MET A 93 -6.19 -7.96 -16.42
CA MET A 93 -5.29 -7.03 -15.74
C MET A 93 -5.80 -6.60 -14.35
N ASP A 94 -6.93 -7.12 -13.90
CA ASP A 94 -7.57 -6.80 -12.62
C ASP A 94 -7.86 -5.29 -12.42
N ILE A 95 -8.20 -4.58 -13.51
CA ILE A 95 -8.51 -3.13 -13.54
C ILE A 95 -10.01 -2.88 -13.32
N ILE A 96 -10.80 -3.95 -13.16
CA ILE A 96 -12.27 -3.88 -13.05
C ILE A 96 -12.74 -3.68 -11.61
N ILE A 97 -12.06 -4.27 -10.61
CA ILE A 97 -12.61 -4.42 -9.26
C ILE A 97 -11.72 -3.71 -8.23
N GLY A 98 -12.07 -2.45 -7.94
CA GLY A 98 -11.50 -1.69 -6.83
C GLY A 98 -12.23 -1.82 -5.49
N GLY A 99 -13.19 -2.74 -5.36
CA GLY A 99 -14.05 -2.87 -4.18
C GLY A 99 -15.16 -3.91 -4.34
N HIS A 100 -16.10 -3.98 -3.40
CA HIS A 100 -17.21 -4.95 -3.43
C HIS A 100 -18.31 -4.57 -4.41
N VAL A 101 -18.12 -4.83 -5.71
CA VAL A 101 -19.17 -4.73 -6.73
C VAL A 101 -19.76 -6.11 -7.00
N THR A 102 -21.09 -6.25 -6.87
CA THR A 102 -21.76 -7.52 -7.16
C THR A 102 -21.67 -7.86 -8.65
N LEU A 103 -21.46 -9.14 -8.96
CA LEU A 103 -21.32 -9.65 -10.33
C LEU A 103 -22.54 -9.33 -11.23
N LEU A 104 -23.73 -9.22 -10.64
CA LEU A 104 -24.96 -8.83 -11.35
C LEU A 104 -24.91 -7.38 -11.87
N ILE A 105 -24.32 -6.45 -11.12
CA ILE A 105 -24.12 -5.07 -11.57
C ILE A 105 -23.10 -5.03 -12.72
N LEU A 106 -22.01 -5.80 -12.60
CA LEU A 106 -21.00 -5.92 -13.67
C LEU A 106 -21.60 -6.50 -14.96
N ALA A 107 -22.45 -7.53 -14.85
CA ALA A 107 -23.18 -8.06 -15.99
C ALA A 107 -24.09 -7.01 -16.63
N GLY A 108 -24.85 -6.26 -15.82
CA GLY A 108 -25.69 -5.16 -16.30
C GLY A 108 -24.89 -4.08 -17.05
N LEU A 109 -23.75 -3.66 -16.49
CA LEU A 109 -22.83 -2.71 -17.12
C LEU A 109 -22.22 -3.26 -18.41
N PHE A 110 -21.88 -4.55 -18.44
CA PHE A 110 -21.36 -5.21 -19.63
C PHE A 110 -22.36 -5.17 -20.79
N PHE A 111 -23.62 -5.55 -20.53
CA PHE A 111 -24.68 -5.48 -21.53
C PHE A 111 -25.00 -4.04 -21.94
N ALA A 112 -24.97 -3.09 -21.00
CA ALA A 112 -25.12 -1.67 -21.32
C ALA A 112 -24.02 -1.16 -22.27
N GLY A 113 -22.76 -1.56 -22.04
CA GLY A 113 -21.65 -1.22 -22.92
C GLY A 113 -21.74 -1.86 -24.31
N GLY A 114 -22.18 -3.12 -24.37
CA GLY A 114 -22.44 -3.80 -25.65
C GLY A 114 -23.57 -3.14 -26.43
N TRP A 115 -24.65 -2.74 -25.74
CA TRP A 115 -25.75 -1.97 -26.32
C TRP A 115 -25.28 -0.63 -26.85
N SER A 116 -24.49 0.12 -26.08
CA SER A 116 -23.96 1.41 -26.51
C SER A 116 -23.00 1.28 -27.70
N ALA A 117 -22.13 0.26 -27.71
CA ALA A 117 -21.25 -0.02 -28.85
C ALA A 117 -22.05 -0.28 -30.13
N ASN A 118 -23.07 -1.14 -30.05
CA ASN A 118 -23.98 -1.43 -31.17
C ASN A 118 -24.69 -0.17 -31.67
N TYR A 119 -25.28 0.61 -30.75
CA TYR A 119 -26.05 1.80 -31.10
C TYR A 119 -25.20 2.88 -31.77
N VAL A 120 -23.97 3.08 -31.29
CA VAL A 120 -23.09 4.16 -31.75
C VAL A 120 -22.33 3.79 -33.03
N ALA A 121 -21.97 2.51 -33.22
CA ALA A 121 -21.08 2.07 -34.29
C ALA A 121 -21.63 2.20 -35.70
N LYS A 122 -22.96 2.13 -35.89
CA LYS A 122 -23.59 2.17 -37.22
C LYS A 122 -24.22 3.52 -37.54
N LEU A 123 -24.11 3.94 -38.80
CA LEU A 123 -24.92 5.02 -39.34
C LEU A 123 -26.31 4.48 -39.69
N LYS A 124 -27.35 5.26 -39.42
CA LYS A 124 -28.71 4.96 -39.89
C LYS A 124 -28.87 5.51 -41.30
N MET A 125 -29.47 4.73 -42.19
CA MET A 125 -29.86 5.23 -43.51
C MET A 125 -30.95 6.29 -43.34
N PRO A 126 -30.94 7.40 -44.10
CA PRO A 126 -32.04 8.36 -44.07
C PRO A 126 -33.35 7.67 -44.47
N ILE A 127 -34.45 8.01 -43.80
CA ILE A 127 -35.78 7.40 -44.01
C ILE A 127 -36.19 7.43 -45.49
N VAL A 128 -35.83 8.51 -46.20
CA VAL A 128 -36.11 8.69 -47.64
C VAL A 128 -35.43 7.65 -48.53
N LEU A 129 -34.33 7.04 -48.06
CA LEU A 129 -33.50 6.07 -48.79
C LEU A 129 -33.63 4.64 -48.25
N GLU A 130 -34.47 4.43 -47.23
CA GLU A 130 -34.58 3.15 -46.52
C GLU A 130 -35.19 2.06 -47.41
N ALA A 131 -36.25 2.38 -48.16
CA ALA A 131 -36.88 1.44 -49.10
C ALA A 131 -35.93 1.00 -50.23
N ALA A 132 -35.11 1.92 -50.75
CA ALA A 132 -34.11 1.61 -51.77
C ALA A 132 -32.97 0.74 -51.20
N PHE A 133 -32.57 0.98 -49.95
CA PHE A 133 -31.56 0.17 -49.26
C PHE A 133 -32.06 -1.25 -48.95
N GLU A 134 -33.30 -1.41 -48.50
CA GLU A 134 -33.91 -2.72 -48.28
C GLU A 134 -34.03 -3.51 -49.59
N HIS A 135 -34.39 -2.84 -50.69
CA HIS A 135 -34.48 -3.44 -52.02
C HIS A 135 -33.12 -4.02 -52.45
N LEU A 136 -32.04 -3.23 -52.37
CA LEU A 136 -30.68 -3.68 -52.70
C LEU A 136 -30.16 -4.83 -51.81
N GLN A 137 -30.57 -4.88 -50.53
CA GLN A 137 -30.24 -6.03 -49.67
C GLN A 137 -31.04 -7.28 -50.02
N SER A 138 -32.26 -7.12 -50.55
CA SER A 138 -33.13 -8.23 -50.92
C SER A 138 -32.71 -8.91 -52.23
N GLU A 139 -32.13 -8.17 -53.17
CA GLU A 139 -31.63 -8.67 -54.46
C GLU A 139 -30.30 -9.43 -54.34
N GLY A 140 -29.65 -9.38 -53.17
CA GLY A 140 -28.48 -10.22 -52.88
C GLY A 140 -27.14 -9.67 -53.39
N GLU A 141 -27.12 -8.49 -54.02
CA GLU A 141 -25.88 -7.79 -54.39
C GLU A 141 -25.07 -7.34 -53.15
N TYR A 142 -25.73 -7.19 -52.00
CA TYR A 142 -25.11 -6.71 -50.76
C TYR A 142 -25.30 -7.70 -49.60
N PRO A 143 -24.27 -7.90 -48.75
CA PRO A 143 -24.24 -9.01 -47.82
C PRO A 143 -25.20 -8.83 -46.63
N LYS A 144 -26.07 -9.82 -46.43
CA LYS A 144 -26.80 -10.02 -45.16
C LYS A 144 -25.83 -10.44 -44.05
N LYS A 145 -26.23 -10.24 -42.78
CA LYS A 145 -25.46 -10.68 -41.62
C LYS A 145 -25.24 -12.20 -41.67
N GLY A 146 -24.00 -12.64 -41.49
CA GLY A 146 -23.61 -14.06 -41.46
C GLY A 146 -23.25 -14.73 -42.79
N THR A 147 -23.33 -14.03 -43.94
CA THR A 147 -23.07 -14.67 -45.25
C THR A 147 -21.81 -14.19 -45.98
N SER A 148 -21.11 -13.18 -45.46
CA SER A 148 -19.91 -12.61 -46.11
C SER A 148 -18.63 -13.04 -45.40
N VAL A 149 -17.79 -13.81 -46.11
CA VAL A 149 -16.43 -14.19 -45.65
C VAL A 149 -15.62 -12.94 -45.28
N LYS A 150 -15.74 -11.86 -46.06
CA LYS A 150 -15.06 -10.58 -45.79
C LYS A 150 -15.44 -10.03 -44.41
N GLY A 151 -16.74 -9.99 -44.08
CA GLY A 151 -17.22 -9.49 -42.78
C GLY A 151 -16.72 -10.33 -41.60
N VAL A 152 -16.74 -11.66 -41.72
CA VAL A 152 -16.22 -12.57 -40.68
C VAL A 152 -14.72 -12.36 -40.47
N THR A 153 -13.93 -12.33 -41.56
CA THR A 153 -12.48 -12.12 -41.48
C THR A 153 -12.15 -10.76 -40.86
N THR A 154 -12.89 -9.70 -41.20
CA THR A 154 -12.71 -8.38 -40.59
C THR A 154 -12.99 -8.38 -39.09
N VAL A 155 -14.07 -9.02 -38.64
CA VAL A 155 -14.39 -9.12 -37.20
C VAL A 155 -13.29 -9.86 -36.44
N ILE A 156 -12.84 -11.01 -36.96
CA ILE A 156 -11.77 -11.79 -36.32
C ILE A 156 -10.50 -10.96 -36.24
N CYS A 157 -10.08 -10.34 -37.35
CA CYS A 157 -8.87 -9.53 -37.40
C CYS A 157 -8.93 -8.32 -36.46
N ALA A 158 -10.05 -7.59 -36.44
CA ALA A 158 -10.25 -6.45 -35.53
C ALA A 158 -10.19 -6.89 -34.07
N THR A 159 -10.81 -8.01 -33.73
CA THR A 159 -10.90 -8.50 -32.35
C THR A 159 -9.54 -8.99 -31.84
N THR A 160 -8.78 -9.73 -32.66
CA THR A 160 -7.46 -10.25 -32.28
C THR A 160 -6.43 -9.12 -32.16
N LEU A 161 -6.40 -8.19 -33.13
CA LEU A 161 -5.52 -7.02 -33.05
C LEU A 161 -5.90 -6.10 -31.89
N GLY A 162 -7.19 -5.87 -31.68
CA GLY A 162 -7.70 -5.05 -30.57
C GLY A 162 -7.30 -5.64 -29.23
N PHE A 163 -7.43 -6.95 -29.05
CA PHE A 163 -7.01 -7.65 -27.84
C PHE A 163 -5.50 -7.50 -27.61
N ALA A 164 -4.67 -7.86 -28.61
CA ALA A 164 -3.21 -7.86 -28.48
C ALA A 164 -2.65 -6.46 -28.19
N LEU A 165 -3.10 -5.45 -28.92
CA LEU A 165 -2.61 -4.08 -28.76
C LEU A 165 -3.11 -3.43 -27.47
N SER A 166 -4.37 -3.68 -27.07
CA SER A 166 -4.89 -3.16 -25.80
C SER A 166 -4.16 -3.80 -24.61
N TYR A 167 -3.92 -5.11 -24.64
CA TYR A 167 -3.15 -5.80 -23.61
C TYR A 167 -1.71 -5.28 -23.54
N GLY A 168 -1.03 -5.17 -24.68
CA GLY A 168 0.34 -4.64 -24.75
C GLY A 168 0.44 -3.20 -24.23
N ALA A 169 -0.50 -2.33 -24.60
CA ALA A 169 -0.55 -0.95 -24.13
C ALA A 169 -0.76 -0.86 -22.61
N ALA A 170 -1.70 -1.63 -22.07
CA ALA A 170 -1.96 -1.68 -20.62
C ALA A 170 -0.74 -2.20 -19.86
N PHE A 171 -0.09 -3.26 -20.35
CA PHE A 171 1.12 -3.82 -19.74
C PHE A 171 2.27 -2.81 -19.72
N MET A 172 2.55 -2.16 -20.85
CA MET A 172 3.62 -1.15 -20.94
C MET A 172 3.39 0.01 -19.97
N MET A 173 2.14 0.52 -19.88
CA MET A 173 1.81 1.60 -18.96
C MET A 173 1.96 1.18 -17.49
N ALA A 174 1.53 -0.04 -17.14
CA ALA A 174 1.73 -0.59 -15.80
C ALA A 174 3.22 -0.75 -15.45
N ALA A 175 4.04 -1.22 -16.39
CA ALA A 175 5.49 -1.35 -16.20
C ALA A 175 6.17 0.01 -15.98
N VAL A 176 5.81 1.03 -16.76
CA VAL A 176 6.32 2.41 -16.58
C VAL A 176 5.92 2.95 -15.21
N TYR A 177 4.67 2.73 -14.78
CA TYR A 177 4.20 3.19 -13.48
C TYR A 177 4.96 2.51 -12.33
N HIS A 178 5.19 1.20 -12.41
CA HIS A 178 5.99 0.47 -11.43
C HIS A 178 7.43 1.00 -11.36
N GLN A 179 8.05 1.29 -12.51
CA GLN A 179 9.40 1.84 -12.55
C GLN A 179 9.47 3.24 -11.92
N LEU A 180 8.53 4.12 -12.24
CA LEU A 180 8.44 5.46 -11.62
C LEU A 180 8.26 5.40 -10.10
N GLN A 181 7.43 4.47 -9.60
CA GLN A 181 7.29 4.28 -8.15
C GLN A 181 8.59 3.80 -7.50
N THR A 182 9.29 2.88 -8.14
CA THR A 182 10.57 2.34 -7.63
C THR A 182 11.63 3.44 -7.55
N GLU A 183 11.75 4.27 -8.58
CA GLU A 183 12.70 5.39 -8.62
C GLU A 183 12.37 6.48 -7.59
N GLN A 184 11.10 6.72 -7.28
CA GLN A 184 10.69 7.68 -6.23
C GLN A 184 10.94 7.18 -4.80
N GLN A 185 10.96 5.87 -4.56
CA GLN A 185 11.16 5.28 -3.23
C GLN A 185 12.63 4.96 -2.89
N ALA A 186 13.49 4.77 -3.89
CA ALA A 186 14.90 4.46 -3.69
C ALA A 186 15.74 5.55 -2.94
N PRO A 187 15.60 6.87 -3.21
CA PRO A 187 16.45 7.87 -2.58
C PRO A 187 16.13 8.14 -1.10
N THR A 188 14.89 7.93 -0.66
CA THR A 188 14.47 8.12 0.75
C THR A 188 14.96 6.99 1.64
N ALA A 189 14.83 5.73 1.23
CA ALA A 189 15.31 4.59 2.04
C ALA A 189 16.83 4.56 2.20
N GLN A 190 17.59 4.97 1.17
CA GLN A 190 19.05 4.96 1.22
C GLN A 190 19.62 6.14 2.02
N SER A 191 19.01 7.33 1.91
CA SER A 191 19.38 8.49 2.74
C SER A 191 19.05 8.27 4.22
N GLU A 192 17.91 7.62 4.54
CA GLU A 192 17.58 7.22 5.92
C GLU A 192 18.56 6.19 6.49
N ARG A 193 18.99 5.20 5.68
CA ARG A 193 20.01 4.22 6.11
C ARG A 193 21.36 4.89 6.38
N LEU A 194 21.80 5.81 5.53
CA LEU A 194 23.04 6.57 5.75
C LEU A 194 22.93 7.52 6.96
N ALA A 195 21.76 8.13 7.17
CA ALA A 195 21.46 8.95 8.34
C ALA A 195 21.37 8.11 9.63
N ALA A 196 20.95 6.85 9.55
CA ALA A 196 20.94 5.91 10.68
C ALA A 196 22.35 5.40 10.99
N GLN A 197 23.14 5.05 9.97
CA GLN A 197 24.53 4.60 10.13
C GLN A 197 25.44 5.70 10.69
N SER A 198 25.26 6.95 10.27
CA SER A 198 26.02 8.09 10.84
C SER A 198 25.68 8.41 12.30
N LYS A 199 24.59 7.87 12.85
CA LYS A 199 24.23 8.01 14.28
C LYS A 199 24.81 6.89 15.15
N GLU A 200 25.34 5.83 14.56
CA GLU A 200 25.91 4.72 15.32
C GLU A 200 27.22 5.11 16.01
N ILE A 201 27.39 4.61 17.23
CA ILE A 201 28.67 4.65 17.92
C ILE A 201 29.32 3.27 17.87
N GLU A 202 30.64 3.25 17.89
CA GLU A 202 31.39 2.03 18.09
C GLU A 202 31.25 1.58 19.56
N VAL A 203 30.98 0.28 19.76
CA VAL A 203 30.73 -0.32 21.09
C VAL A 203 31.95 -1.15 21.49
N THR A 204 33.11 -0.50 21.50
CA THR A 204 34.38 -1.04 22.02
C THR A 204 34.74 -0.32 23.33
N ALA A 205 35.51 -0.96 24.20
CA ALA A 205 35.90 -0.36 25.48
C ALA A 205 36.63 0.98 25.30
N GLU A 206 37.47 1.08 24.28
CA GLU A 206 38.20 2.30 23.90
C GLU A 206 37.26 3.42 23.44
N ALA A 207 36.30 3.12 22.55
CA ALA A 207 35.33 4.11 22.10
C ALA A 207 34.39 4.55 23.23
N LEU A 208 33.94 3.62 24.08
CA LEU A 208 33.06 3.92 25.21
C LEU A 208 33.77 4.73 26.31
N SER A 209 35.09 4.61 26.44
CA SER A 209 35.88 5.41 27.39
C SER A 209 35.77 6.93 27.15
N GLN A 210 35.48 7.34 25.91
CA GLN A 210 35.35 8.75 25.53
C GLN A 210 34.02 9.38 25.97
N TYR A 211 33.03 8.56 26.33
CA TYR A 211 31.71 9.01 26.76
C TYR A 211 31.59 9.02 28.28
N THR A 212 30.87 10.00 28.81
CA THR A 212 30.44 9.99 30.22
C THR A 212 29.47 8.83 30.47
N THR A 213 29.36 8.38 31.73
CA THR A 213 28.44 7.27 32.10
C THR A 213 27.00 7.59 31.70
N THR A 214 26.56 8.82 31.94
CA THR A 214 25.24 9.32 31.52
C THR A 214 25.03 9.24 30.00
N GLN A 215 26.02 9.66 29.21
CA GLN A 215 25.93 9.57 27.75
C GLN A 215 25.88 8.12 27.27
N ALA A 216 26.71 7.25 27.85
CA ALA A 216 26.71 5.83 27.53
C ALA A 216 25.37 5.16 27.87
N LEU A 217 24.76 5.49 29.02
CA LEU A 217 23.42 5.01 29.38
C LEU A 217 22.35 5.52 28.39
N LEU A 218 22.42 6.78 27.95
CA LEU A 218 21.52 7.31 26.93
C LEU A 218 21.68 6.59 25.58
N TYR A 219 22.90 6.21 25.20
CA TYR A 219 23.15 5.39 24.00
C TYR A 219 22.64 3.96 24.17
N ALA A 220 22.82 3.34 25.33
CA ALA A 220 22.25 2.02 25.62
C ALA A 220 20.72 2.06 25.48
N HIS A 221 20.06 3.04 26.10
CA HIS A 221 18.63 3.27 25.96
C HIS A 221 18.22 3.52 24.49
N ALA A 222 19.02 4.30 23.74
CA ALA A 222 18.74 4.57 22.33
C ALA A 222 18.79 3.31 21.46
N TYR A 223 19.78 2.44 21.68
CA TYR A 223 19.87 1.15 20.99
C TYR A 223 18.74 0.18 21.38
N PHE A 224 18.22 0.25 22.60
CA PHE A 224 17.08 -0.57 23.01
C PHE A 224 15.75 -0.06 22.43
N SER A 225 15.46 1.23 22.64
CA SER A 225 14.15 1.86 22.37
C SER A 225 13.99 2.39 20.94
N GLY A 226 15.09 2.72 20.26
CA GLY A 226 15.08 3.45 18.97
C GLY A 226 14.94 4.97 19.12
N TYR A 227 14.94 5.49 20.35
CA TYR A 227 14.85 6.91 20.67
C TYR A 227 16.09 7.39 21.43
N LYS A 228 16.83 8.33 20.85
CA LYS A 228 17.98 8.95 21.52
C LYS A 228 17.54 10.21 22.23
N PHE A 229 17.50 10.16 23.56
CA PHE A 229 17.29 11.33 24.40
C PHE A 229 18.60 12.11 24.58
N ASN A 230 18.51 13.43 24.70
CA ASN A 230 19.60 14.25 25.20
C ASN A 230 19.47 14.48 26.71
N THR A 231 20.49 15.09 27.31
CA THR A 231 20.51 15.39 28.76
C THR A 231 19.41 16.38 29.21
N LEU A 232 18.77 17.08 28.28
CA LEU A 232 17.66 18.00 28.53
C LEU A 232 16.28 17.36 28.32
N GLY A 233 16.22 16.07 27.97
CA GLY A 233 14.98 15.31 27.79
C GLY A 233 14.31 15.43 26.42
N SER A 234 14.89 16.17 25.47
CA SER A 234 14.44 16.13 24.06
C SER A 234 14.97 14.87 23.37
N TYR A 235 14.20 14.31 22.43
CA TYR A 235 14.56 13.05 21.77
C TYR A 235 14.63 13.17 20.25
N THR A 236 15.50 12.35 19.66
CA THR A 236 15.58 12.13 18.22
C THR A 236 15.05 10.73 17.90
N ARG A 237 14.10 10.64 16.95
CA ARG A 237 13.55 9.37 16.46
C ARG A 237 14.47 8.72 15.41
N GLY A 238 14.23 7.45 15.14
CA GLY A 238 14.96 6.71 14.09
C GLY A 238 16.41 6.46 14.46
N PHE A 239 16.67 6.15 15.73
CA PHE A 239 17.97 5.62 16.15
C PHE A 239 18.02 4.11 15.86
N PRO A 240 19.15 3.56 15.40
CA PRO A 240 19.26 2.14 15.09
C PRO A 240 19.02 1.29 16.35
N ARG A 241 18.16 0.27 16.23
CA ARG A 241 17.83 -0.64 17.33
C ARG A 241 18.76 -1.85 17.33
N SER A 242 19.38 -2.13 18.46
CA SER A 242 20.20 -3.32 18.67
C SER A 242 20.28 -3.64 20.17
N ILE A 243 19.52 -4.65 20.59
CA ILE A 243 19.53 -5.15 21.98
C ILE A 243 20.95 -5.57 22.38
N HIS A 244 21.68 -6.20 21.46
CA HIS A 244 23.06 -6.62 21.68
C HIS A 244 23.99 -5.43 21.98
N LYS A 245 23.94 -4.35 21.17
CA LYS A 245 24.74 -3.14 21.43
C LYS A 245 24.34 -2.48 22.76
N SER A 246 23.06 -2.44 23.10
CA SER A 246 22.60 -1.95 24.41
C SER A 246 23.21 -2.76 25.56
N GLN A 247 23.15 -4.10 25.49
CA GLN A 247 23.72 -4.98 26.52
C GLN A 247 25.24 -4.83 26.63
N MET A 248 25.96 -4.71 25.50
CA MET A 248 27.41 -4.50 25.49
C MET A 248 27.82 -3.19 26.18
N ILE A 249 27.09 -2.10 25.92
CA ILE A 249 27.34 -0.82 26.61
C ILE A 249 27.10 -0.96 28.11
N LEU A 250 25.99 -1.58 28.51
CA LEU A 250 25.65 -1.78 29.93
C LEU A 250 26.64 -2.70 30.64
N GLU A 251 27.11 -3.75 29.97
CA GLU A 251 28.11 -4.68 30.49
C GLU A 251 29.47 -3.99 30.67
N TYR A 252 29.87 -3.12 29.75
CA TYR A 252 31.05 -2.27 29.90
C TYR A 252 30.90 -1.33 31.11
N LEU A 253 29.77 -0.63 31.23
CA LEU A 253 29.52 0.29 32.36
C LEU A 253 29.53 -0.43 33.72
N MET A 254 28.94 -1.62 33.78
CA MET A 254 28.97 -2.47 34.98
C MET A 254 30.38 -2.93 35.31
N LYS A 255 31.13 -3.50 34.35
CA LYS A 255 32.43 -4.15 34.62
C LYS A 255 33.58 -3.15 34.80
N GLU A 256 33.66 -2.16 33.93
CA GLU A 256 34.81 -1.24 33.87
C GLU A 256 34.62 0.00 34.74
N ARG A 257 33.36 0.41 34.97
CA ARG A 257 33.04 1.61 35.77
C ARG A 257 32.34 1.33 37.09
N GLY A 258 31.95 0.07 37.34
CA GLY A 258 31.21 -0.29 38.55
C GLY A 258 29.85 0.41 38.66
N ASP A 259 29.21 0.75 37.53
CA ASP A 259 27.97 1.50 37.56
C ASP A 259 26.79 0.60 37.98
N ILE A 260 26.27 0.86 39.18
CA ILE A 260 25.21 0.07 39.82
C ILE A 260 23.90 0.15 39.02
N ARG A 261 23.61 1.32 38.44
CA ARG A 261 22.41 1.53 37.60
C ARG A 261 22.48 0.72 36.31
N ALA A 262 23.63 0.70 35.64
CA ALA A 262 23.86 -0.14 34.47
C ALA A 262 23.72 -1.63 34.81
N GLN A 263 24.20 -2.04 36.00
CA GLN A 263 24.03 -3.41 36.49
C GLN A 263 22.55 -3.78 36.65
N PHE A 264 21.76 -2.91 37.27
CA PHE A 264 20.30 -3.08 37.39
C PHE A 264 19.65 -3.24 36.02
N ILE A 265 19.89 -2.28 35.10
CA ILE A 265 19.27 -2.28 33.77
C ILE A 265 19.67 -3.54 32.99
N LEU A 266 20.95 -3.93 33.03
CA LEU A 266 21.42 -5.16 32.41
C LEU A 266 20.73 -6.40 33.00
N GLY A 267 20.50 -6.39 34.31
CA GLY A 267 19.75 -7.44 35.01
C GLY A 267 18.32 -7.61 34.50
N VAL A 268 17.60 -6.49 34.33
CA VAL A 268 16.24 -6.48 33.74
C VAL A 268 16.25 -7.02 32.30
N LEU A 269 17.27 -6.68 31.50
CA LEU A 269 17.36 -7.10 30.10
C LEU A 269 17.78 -8.56 29.88
N LEU A 270 18.57 -9.16 30.78
CA LEU A 270 19.10 -10.52 30.59
C LEU A 270 18.13 -11.63 30.98
N GLN A 271 17.09 -11.32 31.78
CA GLN A 271 16.10 -12.26 32.31
C GLN A 271 16.71 -13.52 33.00
N GLY A 272 15.86 -14.32 33.66
CA GLY A 272 16.28 -15.55 34.36
C GLY A 272 17.23 -15.34 35.55
N SER A 273 17.86 -16.42 36.02
CA SER A 273 18.66 -16.43 37.26
C SER A 273 19.94 -15.57 37.20
N ARG A 274 20.43 -15.24 36.00
CA ARG A 274 21.54 -14.29 35.83
C ARG A 274 21.04 -12.86 35.98
N GLY A 275 19.90 -12.51 35.36
CA GLY A 275 19.29 -11.20 35.48
C GLY A 275 18.89 -10.87 36.92
N GLU A 276 18.22 -11.82 37.58
CA GLU A 276 17.77 -11.69 38.97
C GLU A 276 18.94 -11.41 39.94
N ARG A 277 20.06 -12.12 39.79
CA ARG A 277 21.26 -11.87 40.60
C ARG A 277 21.81 -10.45 40.43
N LEU A 278 21.86 -9.95 39.19
CA LEU A 278 22.35 -8.59 38.92
C LEU A 278 21.44 -7.53 39.52
N VAL A 279 20.12 -7.71 39.42
CA VAL A 279 19.12 -6.83 40.06
C VAL A 279 19.27 -6.86 41.58
N ASN A 280 19.41 -8.05 42.17
CA ASN A 280 19.55 -8.19 43.62
C ASN A 280 20.83 -7.53 44.14
N THR A 281 21.97 -7.78 43.49
CA THR A 281 23.22 -7.12 43.86
C THR A 281 23.13 -5.60 43.68
N ALA A 282 22.43 -5.11 42.65
CA ALA A 282 22.27 -3.66 42.46
C ALA A 282 21.41 -3.02 43.57
N ALA A 283 20.35 -3.69 44.01
CA ALA A 283 19.52 -3.23 45.12
C ALA A 283 20.30 -3.23 46.45
N GLU A 284 21.08 -4.27 46.73
CA GLU A 284 21.96 -4.35 47.91
C GLU A 284 23.04 -3.25 47.92
N GLN A 285 23.49 -2.84 46.73
CA GLN A 285 24.45 -1.74 46.55
C GLN A 285 23.80 -0.35 46.63
N GLY A 286 22.48 -0.27 46.83
CA GLY A 286 21.76 0.98 47.07
C GLY A 286 21.07 1.58 45.85
N ASP A 287 20.90 0.84 44.75
CA ASP A 287 20.11 1.36 43.63
C ASP A 287 18.61 1.30 43.91
N HIS A 288 17.99 2.48 43.98
CA HIS A 288 16.58 2.62 44.32
C HIS A 288 15.63 2.05 43.26
N TYR A 289 15.98 2.06 41.97
CA TYR A 289 15.14 1.41 40.94
C TYR A 289 15.25 -0.10 41.01
N ALA A 290 16.42 -0.66 41.32
CA ALA A 290 16.57 -2.08 41.57
C ALA A 290 15.71 -2.52 42.77
N ALA A 291 15.72 -1.75 43.85
CA ALA A 291 14.88 -2.03 45.02
C ALA A 291 13.38 -1.88 44.72
N LEU A 292 12.98 -0.86 43.93
CA LEU A 292 11.61 -0.73 43.43
C LEU A 292 11.22 -1.96 42.58
N TYR A 293 12.06 -2.34 41.62
CA TYR A 293 11.81 -3.49 40.75
C TYR A 293 11.66 -4.79 41.54
N GLN A 294 12.49 -5.02 42.57
CA GLN A 294 12.32 -6.15 43.49
C GLN A 294 10.98 -6.13 44.22
N ALA A 295 10.57 -4.96 44.74
CA ALA A 295 9.31 -4.81 45.44
C ALA A 295 8.11 -5.14 44.53
N LEU A 296 8.14 -4.63 43.31
CA LEU A 296 7.10 -4.87 42.32
C LEU A 296 7.07 -6.34 41.86
N TYR A 297 8.24 -6.94 41.62
CA TYR A 297 8.35 -8.36 41.27
C TYR A 297 7.83 -9.26 42.39
N ALA A 298 8.17 -8.96 43.65
CA ALA A 298 7.67 -9.68 44.81
C ALA A 298 6.14 -9.54 44.95
N GLY A 299 5.59 -8.33 44.80
CA GLY A 299 4.15 -8.09 44.86
C GLY A 299 3.36 -8.76 43.73
N CYS A 300 3.98 -8.93 42.55
CA CYS A 300 3.34 -9.57 41.39
C CYS A 300 3.44 -11.11 41.37
N GLN A 301 4.57 -11.68 41.84
CA GLN A 301 4.86 -13.12 41.68
C GLN A 301 4.87 -13.92 42.99
N GLN A 302 5.02 -13.27 44.14
CA GLN A 302 5.15 -13.95 45.43
C GLN A 302 3.97 -13.61 46.35
N ASP A 303 3.95 -12.39 46.87
CA ASP A 303 3.04 -11.94 47.92
C ASP A 303 3.06 -10.40 48.00
N SER A 304 1.86 -9.80 47.96
CA SER A 304 1.68 -8.35 48.03
C SER A 304 2.19 -7.76 49.34
N GLU A 305 2.12 -8.48 50.46
CA GLU A 305 2.62 -7.97 51.75
C GLU A 305 4.14 -7.81 51.73
N THR A 306 4.84 -8.73 51.07
CA THR A 306 6.29 -8.68 50.91
C THR A 306 6.71 -7.50 50.02
N GLY A 307 6.00 -7.27 48.92
CA GLY A 307 6.18 -6.08 48.07
C GLY A 307 5.98 -4.80 48.87
N ASP A 308 4.87 -4.69 49.61
CA ASP A 308 4.51 -3.49 50.37
C ASP A 308 5.51 -3.17 51.47
N ARG A 309 6.05 -4.20 52.13
CA ARG A 309 7.12 -4.04 53.12
C ARG A 309 8.36 -3.40 52.49
N ILE A 310 8.76 -3.83 51.29
CA ILE A 310 9.91 -3.26 50.58
C ILE A 310 9.59 -1.83 50.14
N LEU A 311 8.41 -1.58 49.54
CA LEU A 311 7.97 -0.23 49.15
C LEU A 311 7.98 0.76 50.32
N ASN A 312 7.50 0.33 51.50
CA ASN A 312 7.48 1.14 52.71
C ASN A 312 8.87 1.44 53.25
N ALA A 313 9.82 0.51 53.09
CA ALA A 313 11.20 0.70 53.50
C ALA A 313 11.95 1.67 52.56
N ILE A 314 11.70 1.61 51.24
CA ILE A 314 12.41 2.45 50.27
C ILE A 314 11.80 3.85 50.13
N TYR A 315 10.49 4.01 50.29
CA TYR A 315 9.79 5.30 50.10
C TYR A 315 10.44 6.51 50.83
N PRO A 316 10.86 6.41 52.10
CA PRO A 316 11.53 7.53 52.79
C PRO A 316 12.98 7.76 52.34
N LEU A 317 13.63 6.78 51.72
CA LEU A 317 15.05 6.84 51.30
C LEU A 317 15.23 7.41 49.89
N VAL A 318 14.17 7.37 49.08
CA VAL A 318 14.17 7.83 47.70
C VAL A 318 14.02 9.35 47.65
N GLU A 319 14.90 10.03 46.92
CA GLU A 319 14.74 11.46 46.59
C GLU A 319 14.03 11.66 45.25
N GLU A 320 14.13 10.68 44.35
CA GLU A 320 13.61 10.77 42.99
C GLU A 320 12.07 10.78 42.93
N SER A 321 11.50 11.84 42.36
CA SER A 321 10.04 12.01 42.23
C SER A 321 9.37 10.91 41.39
N ALA A 322 10.06 10.40 40.37
CA ALA A 322 9.56 9.32 39.52
C ALA A 322 9.32 8.03 40.33
N ILE A 323 10.28 7.63 41.14
CA ILE A 323 10.16 6.44 42.00
C ILE A 323 9.05 6.63 43.04
N LYS A 324 8.93 7.81 43.66
CA LYS A 324 7.82 8.10 44.59
C LYS A 324 6.45 8.00 43.94
N SER A 325 6.31 8.55 42.73
CA SER A 325 5.08 8.47 41.95
C SER A 325 4.69 7.02 41.64
N GLU A 326 5.66 6.16 41.30
CA GLU A 326 5.39 4.74 41.07
C GLU A 326 4.94 4.02 42.35
N ILE A 327 5.61 4.28 43.48
CA ILE A 327 5.22 3.71 44.77
C ILE A 327 3.78 4.13 45.16
N GLU A 328 3.43 5.40 44.96
CA GLU A 328 2.09 5.93 45.24
C GLU A 328 1.01 5.36 44.30
N SER A 329 1.36 5.14 43.04
CA SER A 329 0.49 4.49 42.06
C SER A 329 0.13 3.07 42.52
N VAL A 330 1.14 2.28 42.89
CA VAL A 330 0.93 0.91 43.40
C VAL A 330 0.12 0.90 44.69
N ARG A 331 0.38 1.84 45.61
CA ARG A 331 -0.42 1.96 46.85
C ARG A 331 -1.89 2.32 46.59
N SER A 332 -2.17 3.05 45.51
CA SER A 332 -3.52 3.51 45.19
C SER A 332 -4.32 2.50 44.38
N TYR A 333 -3.67 1.80 43.45
CA TYR A 333 -4.32 0.94 42.45
C TYR A 333 -3.93 -0.54 42.57
N GLY A 334 -3.04 -0.91 43.50
CA GLY A 334 -2.48 -2.24 43.63
C GLY A 334 -1.38 -2.56 42.59
N TYR A 335 -0.88 -3.80 42.62
CA TYR A 335 0.20 -4.25 41.73
C TYR A 335 -0.28 -4.60 40.31
N GLU A 336 -1.58 -4.85 40.13
CA GLU A 336 -2.15 -5.40 38.89
C GLU A 336 -1.80 -4.61 37.61
N PRO A 337 -1.79 -3.26 37.59
CA PRO A 337 -1.37 -2.50 36.41
C PRO A 337 0.09 -2.72 36.02
N VAL A 338 0.97 -2.96 37.00
CA VAL A 338 2.43 -3.02 36.81
C VAL A 338 2.91 -4.45 36.53
N CYS A 339 2.15 -5.46 36.95
CA CYS A 339 2.53 -6.86 36.75
C CYS A 339 2.65 -7.26 35.27
N ASN A 340 1.83 -6.64 34.40
CA ASN A 340 1.94 -6.87 32.96
C ASN A 340 3.24 -6.29 32.39
N GLU A 341 3.68 -5.13 32.89
CA GLU A 341 4.89 -4.44 32.40
C GLU A 341 6.19 -5.12 32.85
N ILE A 342 6.21 -5.70 34.05
CA ILE A 342 7.38 -6.42 34.60
C ILE A 342 7.66 -7.74 33.88
N SER A 343 6.62 -8.36 33.30
CA SER A 343 6.75 -9.63 32.60
C SER A 343 7.55 -9.51 31.28
N GLU A 344 7.65 -8.30 30.72
CA GLU A 344 8.41 -8.02 29.51
C GLU A 344 9.76 -7.36 29.83
N ALA A 345 10.80 -7.70 29.07
CA ALA A 345 12.07 -6.99 29.16
C ALA A 345 11.86 -5.54 28.72
N HIS A 346 11.91 -4.60 29.65
CA HIS A 346 11.70 -3.18 29.43
C HIS A 346 12.92 -2.38 29.89
N PHE A 347 13.25 -1.31 29.15
CA PHE A 347 14.25 -0.33 29.54
C PHE A 347 13.68 1.08 29.29
N PRO A 348 12.81 1.55 30.19
CA PRO A 348 12.20 2.88 30.10
C PRO A 348 13.24 3.97 30.36
N HIS A 349 13.00 5.13 29.75
CA HIS A 349 13.88 6.29 29.90
C HIS A 349 13.98 6.77 31.36
N SER A 350 12.99 6.49 32.21
CA SER A 350 13.02 6.80 33.65
C SER A 350 14.24 6.22 34.36
N PHE A 351 14.69 5.03 33.96
CA PHE A 351 15.87 4.38 34.54
C PHE A 351 17.16 5.17 34.30
N VAL A 352 17.21 6.00 33.25
CA VAL A 352 18.34 6.88 32.94
C VAL A 352 18.13 8.30 33.49
N ARG A 353 16.88 8.79 33.50
CA ARG A 353 16.57 10.18 33.86
C ARG A 353 16.96 10.55 35.30
N GLY A 354 16.73 9.66 36.28
CA GLY A 354 17.09 9.91 37.69
C GLY A 354 18.58 10.20 37.90
N TYR A 355 19.44 9.61 37.07
CA TYR A 355 20.89 9.81 37.09
C TYR A 355 21.33 11.22 36.62
N ILE A 356 20.52 11.86 35.77
CA ILE A 356 20.82 13.21 35.25
C ILE A 356 20.54 14.27 36.32
N GLU A 357 19.51 14.07 37.13
CA GLU A 357 19.11 14.99 38.20
C GLU A 357 20.03 14.89 39.43
N LEU A 358 20.61 13.71 39.72
CA LEU A 358 21.54 13.48 40.84
C LEU A 358 22.95 14.09 40.65
N LEU A 359 23.31 14.53 39.45
CA LEU A 359 24.62 15.14 39.13
C LEU A 359 24.58 16.69 39.08
N ARG A 360 23.44 17.30 39.40
CA ARG A 360 23.29 18.74 39.62
C ARG A 360 23.28 19.05 41.09
#